data_AF-A0A7R9ER11-F1
#
_entry.id   AF-A0A7R9ER11-F1
#
_cell.length_a   1.000
_cell.length_b   1.000
_cell.length_c   1.000
_cell.angle_alpha   90.00
_cell.angle_beta   90.00
_cell.angle_gamma   90.00
#
_symmetry.space_group_name_H-M   'P 1'
#
loop_
_entity.id
_entity.type
_entity.pdbx_description
1 polymer ?
#
loop_
_entity_poly.entity_id
_entity_poly.type
_entity_poly.pdbx_seq_one_letter_code
_entity_poly.pdbx_strand_id
1 'polypeptide(L)'
;MTHPQLLPLHPPPHITYHLMYPQYQLRRGSLLAPKLFYTIVYVNTIATLSLTYSSPMASLVLTESSQLTSDSQHLRMYLDFEDLSEVTAAKNMLVADHMVRPDYWRRRDEFLDQEKGMGLGSNIELSKKEVSVNEILMRVKREEFERGFTDPGSFLPARHFFQAKEDMEKSKTFLIIKQMPKGGALHLHDTGLVSTDYVMNLTYRSGLFMCTTDPSGLLRLHFFVTPDTSCEWKELSAVRRRSEDVAEFDHRLRENLTMVVDNPRERYPNINAAWQKFSGLFSVVNGMVTYKPLFEEYYYQTLQEFLDDGVAYVELRGVLPDVYDLDGTVHSGLEVMRIYEEVTRRFQNNNPGFIGAKFIYAPSRRVDNETMDRYLNMTLTLKNTFGSFLAGFDLVGQEDRGRPLKDFAEKLLQFPDDVNLFFHAGETNWQGMTDENLIDTLMFNATKRIGHGYALLKHPLALREVKRRGIALEINPISNQVLMLVEDLRNHPAAALLADDYPVVICPDDPSFWGAKGLSYDMYEAFMGMAGVEADLKLLKQLAINSIEYSSMSTVEKKRAMEMWSQQWSRFLDKILVSHNSSLYEEDVNSGTSVAIDNINSTSSVLSNNNSSNAHSVSAVSSNSEAEDLVVTQIIG
;
A
#
# COMPACT_ATOMS: atom_id res chain seq x y z
N MET A 1 53.92 -29.89 3.68
CA MET A 1 53.41 -31.06 4.43
C MET A 1 51.95 -30.76 4.73
N THR A 2 50.91 -31.45 4.28
CA THR A 2 50.71 -32.77 3.66
C THR A 2 49.31 -32.71 3.00
N HIS A 3 49.17 -33.25 1.79
CA HIS A 3 47.89 -33.42 1.08
C HIS A 3 46.96 -34.41 1.79
N PRO A 4 45.62 -34.24 1.74
CA PRO A 4 44.68 -35.35 1.89
C PRO A 4 44.28 -35.94 0.53
N GLN A 5 44.23 -37.27 0.51
CA GLN A 5 43.93 -38.15 -0.62
C GLN A 5 42.42 -38.14 -0.96
N LEU A 6 42.11 -38.25 -2.25
CA LEU A 6 40.76 -38.50 -2.77
C LEU A 6 40.38 -39.98 -2.56
N LEU A 7 39.22 -40.23 -1.94
CA LEU A 7 38.55 -41.53 -1.88
C LEU A 7 37.43 -41.61 -2.95
N PRO A 8 37.10 -42.80 -3.47
CA PRO A 8 36.20 -42.97 -4.61
C PRO A 8 34.72 -42.80 -4.23
N LEU A 9 33.95 -42.19 -5.13
CA LEU A 9 32.50 -41.99 -5.04
C LEU A 9 31.76 -43.34 -5.12
N HIS A 10 31.03 -43.70 -4.06
CA HIS A 10 29.97 -44.70 -4.10
C HIS A 10 28.65 -44.06 -4.59
N PRO A 11 27.81 -44.77 -5.38
CA PRO A 11 26.48 -44.28 -5.75
C PRO A 11 25.56 -44.26 -4.52
N PRO A 12 24.59 -43.32 -4.46
CA PRO A 12 23.70 -43.19 -3.32
C PRO A 12 22.71 -44.37 -3.22
N PRO A 13 22.25 -44.73 -2.01
CA PRO A 13 21.30 -45.82 -1.81
C PRO A 13 19.90 -45.45 -2.29
N HIS A 14 19.18 -46.43 -2.83
CA HIS A 14 17.76 -46.33 -3.16
C HIS A 14 16.94 -46.04 -1.88
N ILE A 15 16.27 -44.89 -1.84
CA ILE A 15 15.28 -44.56 -0.82
C ILE A 15 13.91 -45.06 -1.32
N THR A 16 13.37 -46.07 -0.63
CA THR A 16 12.01 -46.56 -0.85
C THR A 16 11.04 -45.76 0.02
N TYR A 17 10.11 -45.02 -0.59
CA TYR A 17 9.00 -44.39 0.14
C TYR A 17 7.87 -45.41 0.36
N HIS A 18 7.59 -45.76 1.61
CA HIS A 18 6.36 -46.45 2.00
C HIS A 18 5.25 -45.42 2.28
N LEU A 19 4.26 -45.33 1.38
CA LEU A 19 3.00 -44.63 1.65
C LEU A 19 2.17 -45.50 2.61
N MET A 20 2.06 -45.09 3.88
CA MET A 20 1.05 -45.61 4.80
C MET A 20 -0.28 -44.89 4.56
N TYR A 21 -1.32 -45.62 4.17
CA TYR A 21 -2.70 -45.15 4.20
C TYR A 21 -3.32 -45.39 5.58
N PRO A 22 -4.09 -44.45 6.16
CA PRO A 22 -4.89 -44.72 7.34
C PRO A 22 -6.01 -45.71 7.02
N GLN A 23 -6.13 -46.79 7.80
CA GLN A 23 -7.30 -47.67 7.77
C GLN A 23 -8.51 -46.96 8.38
N TYR A 24 -9.46 -46.51 7.54
CA TYR A 24 -10.81 -46.17 8.01
C TYR A 24 -11.66 -47.45 8.12
N GLN A 25 -12.02 -47.84 9.34
CA GLN A 25 -13.09 -48.81 9.58
C GLN A 25 -14.46 -48.13 9.34
N LEU A 26 -15.09 -48.42 8.21
CA LEU A 26 -16.50 -48.09 7.97
C LEU A 26 -17.40 -49.13 8.66
N ARG A 27 -18.19 -48.69 9.63
CA ARG A 27 -19.31 -49.46 10.20
C ARG A 27 -20.39 -49.67 9.13
N ARG A 28 -20.95 -50.89 9.10
CA ARG A 28 -22.05 -51.31 8.22
C ARG A 28 -23.28 -50.41 8.34
N GLY A 29 -23.81 -49.98 7.20
CA GLY A 29 -25.23 -49.63 7.06
C GLY A 29 -25.53 -48.39 6.22
N SER A 30 -25.59 -48.52 4.89
CA SER A 30 -26.61 -47.93 3.99
C SER A 30 -26.14 -48.01 2.53
N LEU A 31 -27.05 -48.44 1.66
CA LEU A 31 -26.88 -48.65 0.22
C LEU A 31 -26.72 -47.32 -0.52
N LEU A 32 -25.57 -47.05 -1.13
CA LEU A 32 -25.43 -46.20 -2.32
C LEU A 32 -24.23 -46.70 -3.15
N ALA A 33 -24.44 -46.89 -4.45
CA ALA A 33 -23.51 -47.51 -5.40
C ALA A 33 -22.18 -46.75 -5.54
N PRO A 34 -21.02 -47.43 -5.72
CA PRO A 34 -19.76 -46.75 -5.93
C PRO A 34 -19.68 -46.22 -7.37
N LYS A 35 -19.65 -44.89 -7.52
CA LYS A 35 -19.13 -44.25 -8.74
C LYS A 35 -17.60 -44.40 -8.73
N LEU A 36 -17.05 -45.16 -9.69
CA LEU A 36 -15.60 -45.20 -9.92
C LEU A 36 -15.12 -43.81 -10.35
N PHE A 37 -14.22 -43.21 -9.58
CA PHE A 37 -13.39 -42.09 -10.02
C PHE A 37 -12.14 -42.65 -10.69
N TYR A 38 -11.95 -42.38 -11.98
CA TYR A 38 -10.66 -42.58 -12.65
C TYR A 38 -9.82 -41.31 -12.46
N THR A 39 -8.65 -41.45 -11.85
CA THR A 39 -7.61 -40.40 -11.85
C THR A 39 -6.69 -40.66 -13.03
N ILE A 40 -6.69 -39.76 -14.02
CA ILE A 40 -5.73 -39.79 -15.13
C ILE A 40 -4.52 -38.94 -14.69
N VAL A 41 -3.39 -39.61 -14.44
CA VAL A 41 -2.10 -38.94 -14.21
C VAL A 41 -1.44 -38.74 -15.57
N TYR A 42 -1.30 -37.49 -16.01
CA TYR A 42 -0.48 -37.15 -17.17
C TYR A 42 0.98 -37.08 -16.74
N VAL A 43 1.80 -38.04 -17.18
CA VAL A 43 3.27 -37.95 -17.12
C VAL A 43 3.77 -37.72 -18.54
N ASN A 44 4.28 -36.51 -18.79
CA ASN A 44 4.95 -36.14 -20.03
C ASN A 44 6.29 -36.88 -20.11
N THR A 45 6.31 -38.03 -20.78
CA THR A 45 7.52 -38.60 -21.38
C THR A 45 7.11 -39.50 -22.53
N ILE A 46 7.76 -39.31 -23.69
CA ILE A 46 7.56 -40.12 -24.89
C ILE A 46 7.83 -41.58 -24.51
N ALA A 47 6.77 -42.38 -24.40
CA ALA A 47 6.84 -43.82 -24.17
C ALA A 47 5.85 -44.51 -25.11
N THR A 48 6.39 -45.38 -25.94
CA THR A 48 5.68 -46.35 -26.78
C THR A 48 4.57 -47.05 -26.00
N LEU A 49 3.34 -46.97 -26.51
CA LEU A 49 2.17 -47.62 -25.94
C LEU A 49 2.26 -49.14 -26.19
N SER A 50 2.69 -49.92 -25.19
CA SER A 50 2.49 -51.37 -25.19
C SER A 50 1.16 -51.68 -24.53
N LEU A 51 0.14 -51.96 -25.33
CA LEU A 51 -1.11 -52.59 -24.90
C LEU A 51 -0.87 -54.08 -24.70
N THR A 52 -0.66 -54.53 -23.46
CA THR A 52 -0.78 -55.95 -23.12
C THR A 52 -2.26 -56.27 -22.91
N TYR A 53 -2.91 -56.81 -23.94
CA TYR A 53 -4.21 -57.46 -23.83
C TYR A 53 -3.98 -58.94 -23.56
N SER A 54 -4.37 -59.43 -22.39
CA SER A 54 -4.36 -60.85 -22.07
C SER A 54 -5.62 -61.52 -22.64
N SER A 55 -5.54 -61.98 -23.88
CA SER A 55 -6.44 -63.01 -24.43
C SER A 55 -5.61 -63.95 -25.31
N PRO A 56 -5.70 -65.28 -25.14
CA PRO A 56 -4.92 -66.21 -25.92
C PRO A 56 -5.60 -66.37 -27.28
N MET A 57 -5.00 -65.81 -28.33
CA MET A 57 -5.08 -66.22 -29.76
C MET A 57 -4.93 -64.98 -30.66
N ALA A 58 -3.70 -64.55 -30.93
CA ALA A 58 -3.27 -63.97 -32.22
C ALA A 58 -1.81 -63.51 -32.11
N SER A 59 -0.97 -63.97 -33.04
CA SER A 59 0.43 -63.54 -33.17
C SER A 59 0.51 -62.49 -34.28
N LEU A 60 1.10 -61.33 -34.01
CA LEU A 60 1.38 -60.31 -35.04
C LEU A 60 2.88 -60.30 -35.36
N VAL A 61 3.24 -60.59 -36.61
CA VAL A 61 4.60 -60.48 -37.15
C VAL A 61 4.71 -59.13 -37.87
N LEU A 62 5.65 -58.28 -37.45
CA LEU A 62 6.00 -57.04 -38.15
C LEU A 62 7.24 -57.28 -39.03
N THR A 63 7.15 -56.90 -40.30
CA THR A 63 8.33 -56.73 -41.18
C THR A 63 8.52 -55.25 -41.46
N GLU A 64 9.74 -54.76 -41.25
CA GLU A 64 10.14 -53.38 -41.55
C GLU A 64 10.32 -53.20 -43.07
N SER A 65 9.77 -52.12 -43.62
CA SER A 65 10.32 -51.52 -44.84
C SER A 65 10.51 -50.02 -44.63
N SER A 66 11.79 -49.63 -44.68
CA SER A 66 12.29 -48.27 -44.72
C SER A 66 11.81 -47.51 -45.96
N GLN A 67 11.35 -46.28 -45.75
CA GLN A 67 11.47 -45.06 -46.58
C GLN A 67 10.17 -44.27 -46.53
N LEU A 68 10.24 -42.99 -46.14
CA LEU A 68 9.31 -41.96 -46.62
C LEU A 68 9.93 -40.56 -46.43
N THR A 69 10.17 -39.92 -47.58
CA THR A 69 10.47 -38.50 -47.77
C THR A 69 9.20 -37.65 -47.63
N SER A 70 9.40 -36.34 -47.49
CA SER A 70 8.39 -35.28 -47.44
C SER A 70 7.35 -35.38 -48.56
N ASP A 71 6.07 -35.55 -48.19
CA ASP A 71 4.94 -34.75 -48.66
C ASP A 71 3.65 -35.25 -48.02
N SER A 72 2.73 -34.32 -47.78
CA SER A 72 1.41 -34.56 -47.22
C SER A 72 0.65 -35.68 -47.94
N GLN A 73 0.53 -36.84 -47.31
CA GLN A 73 -0.51 -37.81 -47.63
C GLN A 73 -1.14 -38.32 -46.34
N HIS A 74 -2.46 -38.17 -46.28
CA HIS A 74 -3.32 -38.79 -45.27
C HIS A 74 -2.98 -40.27 -45.14
N LEU A 75 -2.41 -40.69 -44.00
CA LEU A 75 -2.41 -42.09 -43.61
C LEU A 75 -3.87 -42.49 -43.35
N ARG A 76 -4.54 -43.05 -44.36
CA ARG A 76 -5.74 -43.86 -44.14
C ARG A 76 -5.27 -45.20 -43.58
N MET A 77 -5.18 -45.27 -42.26
CA MET A 77 -5.08 -46.52 -41.54
C MET A 77 -6.42 -47.25 -41.72
N TYR A 78 -6.44 -48.27 -42.58
CA TYR A 78 -7.54 -49.23 -42.61
C TYR A 78 -7.38 -50.11 -41.38
N LEU A 79 -8.10 -49.76 -40.32
CA LEU A 79 -8.37 -50.65 -39.21
C LEU A 79 -9.54 -51.54 -39.65
N ASP A 80 -9.25 -52.80 -39.95
CA ASP A 80 -10.30 -53.83 -40.06
C ASP A 80 -10.85 -54.04 -38.65
N PHE A 81 -11.96 -53.37 -38.36
CA PHE A 81 -12.72 -53.61 -37.15
C PHE A 81 -13.69 -54.76 -37.44
N GLU A 82 -13.42 -55.93 -36.87
CA GLU A 82 -14.34 -57.08 -36.94
C GLU A 82 -15.63 -56.86 -36.12
N ASP A 83 -15.71 -55.77 -35.33
CA ASP A 83 -16.88 -55.45 -34.51
C ASP A 83 -17.28 -53.96 -34.59
N LEU A 84 -18.51 -53.70 -35.04
CA LEU A 84 -19.10 -52.35 -35.16
C LEU A 84 -19.20 -51.60 -33.81
N SER A 85 -19.12 -52.31 -32.69
CA SER A 85 -19.16 -51.72 -31.34
C SER A 85 -17.88 -50.95 -30.98
N GLU A 86 -16.71 -51.40 -31.44
CA GLU A 86 -15.41 -50.76 -31.15
C GLU A 86 -15.21 -49.46 -31.96
N VAL A 87 -15.68 -49.43 -33.21
CA VAL A 87 -15.70 -48.21 -34.05
C VAL A 87 -16.54 -47.12 -33.39
N THR A 88 -17.70 -47.49 -32.85
CA THR A 88 -18.62 -46.56 -32.20
C THR A 88 -18.05 -46.04 -30.89
N ALA A 89 -17.36 -46.89 -30.10
CA ALA A 89 -16.67 -46.49 -28.89
C ALA A 89 -15.49 -45.54 -29.16
N ALA A 90 -14.66 -45.82 -30.17
CA ALA A 90 -13.56 -44.96 -30.57
C ALA A 90 -14.03 -43.61 -31.14
N LYS A 91 -15.09 -43.60 -31.96
CA LYS A 91 -15.73 -42.37 -32.45
C LYS A 91 -16.34 -41.57 -31.30
N ASN A 92 -17.02 -42.23 -30.36
CA ASN A 92 -17.60 -41.57 -29.20
C ASN A 92 -16.55 -41.04 -28.24
N MET A 93 -15.38 -41.70 -28.09
CA MET A 93 -14.24 -41.18 -27.34
C MET A 93 -13.61 -39.96 -28.02
N LEU A 94 -13.40 -39.99 -29.34
CA LEU A 94 -12.87 -38.86 -30.10
C LEU A 94 -13.84 -37.67 -30.11
N VAL A 95 -15.15 -37.93 -30.24
CA VAL A 95 -16.19 -36.89 -30.15
C VAL A 95 -16.33 -36.37 -28.72
N ALA A 96 -16.25 -37.23 -27.69
CA ALA A 96 -16.24 -36.79 -26.29
C ALA A 96 -14.99 -35.97 -25.96
N ASP A 97 -13.80 -36.37 -26.42
CA ASP A 97 -12.55 -35.62 -26.25
C ASP A 97 -12.58 -34.28 -27.00
N HIS A 98 -13.16 -34.24 -28.21
CA HIS A 98 -13.42 -32.99 -28.94
C HIS A 98 -14.53 -32.12 -28.34
N MET A 99 -15.47 -32.66 -27.55
CA MET A 99 -16.52 -31.89 -26.85
C MET A 99 -16.09 -31.46 -25.43
N VAL A 100 -15.18 -32.19 -24.78
CA VAL A 100 -14.66 -31.90 -23.43
C VAL A 100 -13.61 -30.77 -23.47
N ARG A 101 -12.80 -30.67 -24.53
CA ARG A 101 -11.77 -29.61 -24.64
C ARG A 101 -12.34 -28.19 -24.82
N PRO A 102 -13.35 -27.92 -25.67
CA PRO A 102 -13.97 -26.59 -25.78
C PRO A 102 -14.79 -26.20 -24.54
N ASP A 103 -15.26 -27.19 -23.77
CA ASP A 103 -15.95 -26.96 -22.50
C ASP A 103 -14.96 -26.60 -21.37
N TYR A 104 -13.77 -27.21 -21.37
CA TYR A 104 -12.72 -26.85 -20.41
C TYR A 104 -12.26 -25.39 -20.55
N TRP A 105 -11.86 -24.96 -21.75
CA TRP A 105 -11.33 -23.60 -21.95
C TRP A 105 -12.36 -22.54 -21.58
N ARG A 106 -13.61 -22.74 -22.01
CA ARG A 106 -14.71 -21.86 -21.63
C ARG A 106 -14.94 -21.81 -20.12
N ARG A 107 -15.03 -22.96 -19.44
CA ARG A 107 -15.21 -23.01 -17.97
C ARG A 107 -14.04 -22.38 -17.23
N ARG A 108 -12.81 -22.55 -17.74
CA ARG A 108 -11.62 -21.94 -17.17
C ARG A 108 -11.68 -20.41 -17.31
N ASP A 109 -12.00 -19.91 -18.48
CA ASP A 109 -12.09 -18.47 -18.74
C ASP A 109 -13.24 -17.86 -17.93
N GLU A 110 -14.40 -18.52 -17.87
CA GLU A 110 -15.53 -18.12 -17.01
C GLU A 110 -15.14 -18.07 -15.53
N PHE A 111 -14.34 -19.02 -15.04
CA PHE A 111 -13.88 -19.04 -13.65
C PHE A 111 -12.92 -17.89 -13.36
N LEU A 112 -11.95 -17.64 -14.26
CA LEU A 112 -11.00 -16.54 -14.12
C LEU A 112 -11.70 -15.17 -14.22
N ASP A 113 -12.68 -15.03 -15.11
CA ASP A 113 -13.48 -13.82 -15.23
C ASP A 113 -14.34 -13.59 -13.98
N GLN A 114 -14.87 -14.66 -13.37
CA GLN A 114 -15.57 -14.57 -12.08
C GLN A 114 -14.64 -14.10 -10.95
N GLU A 115 -13.46 -14.70 -10.80
CA GLU A 115 -12.47 -14.24 -9.80
C GLU A 115 -12.06 -12.79 -10.04
N LYS A 116 -11.77 -12.40 -11.30
CA LYS A 116 -11.46 -11.02 -11.65
C LYS A 116 -12.62 -10.07 -11.33
N GLY A 117 -13.85 -10.54 -11.49
CA GLY A 117 -15.07 -9.82 -11.15
C GLY A 117 -15.30 -9.63 -9.65
N MET A 118 -14.61 -10.37 -8.77
CA MET A 118 -14.73 -10.25 -7.31
C MET A 118 -13.76 -9.24 -6.69
N GLY A 119 -12.72 -8.82 -7.41
CA GLY A 119 -11.69 -7.94 -6.87
C GLY A 119 -12.19 -6.51 -6.58
N LEU A 120 -11.54 -5.84 -5.64
CA LEU A 120 -11.85 -4.46 -5.26
C LEU A 120 -11.80 -3.52 -6.47
N GLY A 121 -12.92 -2.84 -6.71
CA GLY A 121 -13.09 -1.91 -7.83
C GLY A 121 -13.40 -2.58 -9.18
N SER A 122 -13.59 -3.89 -9.24
CA SER A 122 -13.94 -4.62 -10.48
C SER A 122 -15.19 -4.04 -11.17
N ASN A 123 -16.14 -3.56 -10.38
CA ASN A 123 -17.40 -2.94 -10.78
C ASN A 123 -17.26 -1.54 -11.39
N ILE A 124 -16.08 -0.90 -11.29
CA ILE A 124 -15.86 0.41 -11.90
C ILE A 124 -15.88 0.29 -13.42
N GLU A 125 -16.68 1.14 -14.06
CA GLU A 125 -16.61 1.38 -15.50
C GLU A 125 -15.60 2.48 -15.81
N LEU A 126 -14.61 2.18 -16.65
CA LEU A 126 -13.62 3.15 -17.10
C LEU A 126 -14.14 3.94 -18.30
N SER A 127 -13.99 5.27 -18.26
CA SER A 127 -14.18 6.13 -19.43
C SER A 127 -13.13 5.85 -20.50
N LYS A 128 -13.36 6.32 -21.74
CA LYS A 128 -12.40 6.14 -22.85
C LYS A 128 -10.98 6.62 -22.51
N LYS A 129 -10.89 7.76 -21.81
CA LYS A 129 -9.61 8.34 -21.38
C LYS A 129 -8.91 7.47 -20.33
N GLU A 130 -9.69 6.94 -19.38
CA GLU A 130 -9.19 6.02 -18.37
C GLU A 130 -8.76 4.68 -18.97
N VAL A 131 -9.45 4.17 -19.99
CA VAL A 131 -9.02 2.97 -20.72
C VAL A 131 -7.63 3.19 -21.33
N SER A 132 -7.39 4.31 -22.01
CA SER A 132 -6.07 4.61 -22.58
C SER A 132 -4.97 4.75 -21.51
N VAL A 133 -5.27 5.40 -20.37
CA VAL A 133 -4.30 5.48 -19.26
C VAL A 133 -4.07 4.10 -18.62
N ASN A 134 -5.11 3.28 -18.51
CA ASN A 134 -5.02 1.92 -18.01
C ASN A 134 -4.10 1.07 -18.89
N GLU A 135 -4.20 1.17 -20.21
CA GLU A 135 -3.30 0.47 -21.14
C GLU A 135 -1.83 0.83 -20.91
N ILE A 136 -1.53 2.12 -20.70
CA ILE A 136 -0.18 2.60 -20.39
C ILE A 136 0.32 2.03 -19.06
N LEU A 137 -0.49 2.15 -18.00
CA LEU A 137 -0.18 1.66 -16.66
C LEU A 137 0.04 0.14 -16.67
N MET A 138 -0.86 -0.62 -17.30
CA MET A 138 -0.81 -2.07 -17.32
C MET A 138 0.35 -2.61 -18.16
N ARG A 139 0.79 -1.89 -19.19
CA ARG A 139 2.01 -2.23 -19.93
C ARG A 139 3.23 -2.18 -19.01
N VAL A 140 3.47 -1.06 -18.33
CA VAL A 140 4.65 -0.91 -17.45
C VAL A 140 4.58 -1.81 -16.22
N LYS A 141 3.38 -2.04 -15.67
CA LYS A 141 3.16 -3.02 -14.60
C LYS A 141 3.54 -4.43 -15.04
N ARG A 142 3.03 -4.90 -16.18
CA ARG A 142 3.30 -6.25 -16.68
C ARG A 142 4.79 -6.45 -16.99
N GLU A 143 5.47 -5.44 -17.53
CA GLU A 143 6.93 -5.49 -17.71
C GLU A 143 7.68 -5.69 -16.38
N GLU A 144 7.27 -5.01 -15.31
CA GLU A 144 7.85 -5.18 -13.97
C GLU A 144 7.55 -6.56 -13.36
N PHE A 145 6.32 -7.07 -13.53
CA PHE A 145 5.96 -8.43 -13.13
C PHE A 145 6.74 -9.49 -13.90
N GLU A 146 6.90 -9.35 -15.21
CA GLU A 146 7.64 -10.32 -16.04
C GLU A 146 9.13 -10.36 -15.65
N ARG A 147 9.73 -9.18 -15.41
CA ARG A 147 11.09 -9.10 -14.87
C ARG A 147 11.19 -9.79 -13.50
N GLY A 148 10.26 -9.49 -12.60
CA GLY A 148 10.21 -10.11 -11.27
C GLY A 148 9.92 -11.62 -11.28
N PHE A 149 9.18 -12.11 -12.28
CA PHE A 149 8.91 -13.54 -12.44
C PHE A 149 10.15 -14.27 -12.98
N THR A 150 10.86 -13.65 -13.92
CA THR A 150 12.10 -14.19 -14.51
C THR A 150 13.27 -14.13 -13.52
N ASP A 151 13.41 -13.02 -12.80
CA ASP A 151 14.37 -12.80 -11.73
C ASP A 151 13.64 -12.39 -10.44
N PRO A 152 13.28 -13.35 -9.57
CA PRO A 152 12.61 -13.09 -8.31
C PRO A 152 13.32 -12.11 -7.38
N GLY A 153 14.65 -11.99 -7.49
CA GLY A 153 15.43 -11.03 -6.70
C GLY A 153 15.21 -9.58 -7.13
N SER A 154 14.73 -9.35 -8.35
CA SER A 154 14.43 -8.02 -8.90
C SER A 154 13.04 -7.49 -8.54
N PHE A 155 12.14 -8.34 -8.04
CA PHE A 155 10.77 -7.94 -7.75
C PHE A 155 10.70 -7.10 -6.47
N LEU A 156 10.46 -5.79 -6.64
CA LEU A 156 10.61 -4.81 -5.56
C LEU A 156 9.76 -5.12 -4.31
N PRO A 157 8.45 -5.47 -4.41
CA PRO A 157 7.65 -5.80 -3.23
C PRO A 157 8.08 -7.04 -2.45
N ALA A 158 8.93 -7.90 -3.02
CA ALA A 158 9.48 -9.06 -2.34
C ALA A 158 10.79 -8.75 -1.59
N ARG A 159 11.35 -7.56 -1.78
CA ARG A 159 12.53 -7.05 -1.06
C ARG A 159 12.09 -6.23 0.14
N HIS A 160 12.95 -6.12 1.15
CA HIS A 160 12.71 -5.20 2.25
C HIS A 160 12.71 -3.76 1.74
N PHE A 161 11.75 -2.93 2.18
CA PHE A 161 11.52 -1.57 1.69
C PHE A 161 12.80 -0.73 1.66
N PHE A 162 13.60 -0.75 2.74
CA PHE A 162 14.88 -0.01 2.83
C PHE A 162 15.83 -0.31 1.65
N GLN A 163 15.83 -1.54 1.15
CA GLN A 163 16.66 -1.96 0.03
C GLN A 163 15.98 -1.72 -1.32
N ALA A 164 14.64 -1.73 -1.37
CA ALA A 164 13.85 -1.59 -2.58
C ALA A 164 13.59 -0.13 -2.99
N LYS A 165 13.60 0.80 -2.02
CA LYS A 165 13.15 2.18 -2.18
C LYS A 165 13.79 2.89 -3.38
N GLU A 166 15.12 2.87 -3.49
CA GLU A 166 15.81 3.59 -4.57
C GLU A 166 15.47 3.05 -5.96
N ASP A 167 15.24 1.75 -6.08
CA ASP A 167 14.81 1.13 -7.34
C ASP A 167 13.33 1.38 -7.61
N MET A 168 12.50 1.45 -6.56
CA MET A 168 11.10 1.85 -6.64
C MET A 168 10.96 3.28 -7.17
N GLU A 169 11.80 4.20 -6.74
CA GLU A 169 11.79 5.59 -7.23
C GLU A 169 12.10 5.70 -8.74
N LYS A 170 12.71 4.68 -9.33
CA LYS A 170 12.99 4.55 -10.78
C LYS A 170 11.89 3.80 -11.53
N SER A 171 10.97 3.13 -10.84
CA SER A 171 9.88 2.36 -11.46
C SER A 171 8.94 3.28 -12.24
N LYS A 172 8.61 2.89 -13.47
CA LYS A 172 7.62 3.62 -14.28
C LYS A 172 6.23 3.52 -13.66
N THR A 173 5.90 2.37 -13.06
CA THR A 173 4.65 2.20 -12.31
C THR A 173 4.58 3.16 -11.13
N PHE A 174 5.63 3.25 -10.32
CA PHE A 174 5.72 4.18 -9.20
C PHE A 174 5.57 5.64 -9.65
N LEU A 175 6.25 6.04 -10.73
CA LEU A 175 6.16 7.41 -11.27
C LEU A 175 4.76 7.79 -11.75
N ILE A 176 3.94 6.82 -12.21
CA ILE A 176 2.52 7.06 -12.51
C ILE A 176 1.72 7.21 -11.22
N ILE A 177 1.89 6.30 -10.26
CA ILE A 177 1.22 6.35 -8.94
C ILE A 177 1.55 7.65 -8.18
N LYS A 178 2.78 8.13 -8.29
CA LYS A 178 3.23 9.38 -7.67
C LYS A 178 2.47 10.60 -8.16
N GLN A 179 2.05 10.60 -9.43
CA GLN A 179 1.27 11.69 -10.03
C GLN A 179 -0.24 11.57 -9.78
N MET A 180 -0.69 10.41 -9.28
CA MET A 180 -2.09 10.12 -9.08
C MET A 180 -2.66 10.90 -7.88
N PRO A 181 -3.83 11.54 -8.00
CA PRO A 181 -4.55 12.07 -6.84
C PRO A 181 -5.13 10.90 -6.05
N LYS A 182 -4.53 10.65 -4.89
CA LYS A 182 -4.81 9.49 -4.03
C LYS A 182 -6.00 9.68 -3.11
N GLY A 183 -6.60 10.87 -3.09
CA GLY A 183 -7.72 11.20 -2.21
C GLY A 183 -7.22 11.62 -0.83
N GLY A 184 -7.48 10.82 0.20
CA GLY A 184 -7.07 11.07 1.57
C GLY A 184 -6.13 10.01 2.15
N ALA A 185 -5.39 10.38 3.20
CA ALA A 185 -4.63 9.44 4.03
C ALA A 185 -5.29 9.35 5.41
N LEU A 186 -5.80 8.17 5.76
CA LEU A 186 -6.70 7.97 6.89
C LEU A 186 -6.06 7.25 8.08
N HIS A 187 -4.76 7.00 8.07
CA HIS A 187 -4.00 6.38 9.17
C HIS A 187 -2.57 6.94 9.17
N LEU A 188 -2.32 7.83 10.13
CA LEU A 188 -1.13 8.68 10.22
C LEU A 188 -0.87 8.99 11.70
N HIS A 189 0.39 8.98 12.16
CA HIS A 189 0.74 9.43 13.52
C HIS A 189 1.54 10.72 13.48
N ASP A 190 1.06 11.73 14.20
CA ASP A 190 1.41 13.14 14.03
C ASP A 190 2.90 13.48 13.87
N THR A 191 3.77 12.84 14.65
CA THR A 191 5.21 13.13 14.73
C THR A 191 6.10 12.19 13.91
N GLY A 192 5.51 11.28 13.13
CA GLY A 192 6.22 10.35 12.23
C GLY A 192 6.05 10.64 10.72
N LEU A 193 5.56 11.83 10.35
CA LEU A 193 5.05 12.10 8.99
C LEU A 193 5.99 12.86 8.05
N VAL A 194 6.76 13.83 8.55
CA VAL A 194 7.61 14.66 7.71
C VAL A 194 8.87 13.89 7.33
N SER A 195 9.26 13.93 6.06
CA SER A 195 10.41 13.20 5.54
C SER A 195 11.68 13.34 6.39
N THR A 196 12.43 12.24 6.56
CA THR A 196 13.66 12.22 7.37
C THR A 196 14.67 13.29 6.92
N ASP A 197 14.73 13.59 5.63
CA ASP A 197 15.60 14.65 5.09
C ASP A 197 15.23 16.03 5.62
N TYR A 198 13.93 16.34 5.69
CA TYR A 198 13.48 17.61 6.27
C TYR A 198 13.72 17.63 7.78
N VAL A 199 13.46 16.53 8.50
CA VAL A 199 13.79 16.41 9.93
C VAL A 199 15.29 16.61 10.17
N MET A 200 16.15 16.04 9.33
CA MET A 200 17.60 16.27 9.37
C MET A 200 17.95 17.75 9.16
N ASN A 201 17.29 18.44 8.24
CA ASN A 201 17.49 19.87 8.03
C ASN A 201 17.10 20.70 9.25
N LEU A 202 16.06 20.32 10.00
CA LEU A 202 15.71 20.97 11.27
C LEU A 202 16.82 20.88 12.31
N THR A 203 17.69 19.85 12.24
CA THR A 203 18.83 19.71 13.16
C THR A 203 19.94 20.75 12.95
N TYR A 204 19.84 21.58 11.91
CA TYR A 204 20.76 22.70 11.65
C TYR A 204 20.29 24.01 12.28
N ARG A 205 19.10 24.04 12.91
CA ARG A 205 18.59 25.24 13.59
C ARG A 205 19.46 25.59 14.80
N SER A 206 19.73 26.89 14.95
CA SER A 206 20.46 27.43 16.11
C SER A 206 19.68 27.21 17.40
N GLY A 207 20.38 26.98 18.51
CA GLY A 207 19.76 26.77 19.82
C GLY A 207 19.25 25.34 20.05
N LEU A 208 19.48 24.42 19.12
CA LEU A 208 19.25 22.99 19.34
C LEU A 208 20.44 22.36 20.07
N PHE A 209 20.14 21.65 21.16
CA PHE A 209 21.11 20.91 21.96
C PHE A 209 20.85 19.42 21.83
N MET A 210 21.93 18.64 21.96
CA MET A 210 21.90 17.19 22.03
C MET A 210 22.47 16.70 23.36
N CYS A 211 21.99 15.55 23.80
CA CYS A 211 22.60 14.78 24.88
C CYS A 211 22.35 13.29 24.63
N THR A 212 23.18 12.42 25.20
CA THR A 212 22.98 10.97 25.19
C THR A 212 22.77 10.50 26.63
N THR A 213 21.67 9.80 26.91
CA THR A 213 21.35 9.35 28.28
C THR A 213 22.06 8.05 28.63
N ASP A 214 22.92 8.07 29.65
CA ASP A 214 23.51 6.87 30.22
C ASP A 214 22.53 6.13 31.16
N PRO A 215 22.50 4.78 31.17
CA PRO A 215 23.23 3.83 30.32
C PRO A 215 22.50 3.48 29.00
N SER A 216 21.32 4.05 28.75
CA SER A 216 20.45 3.69 27.63
C SER A 216 21.01 3.99 26.24
N GLY A 217 21.97 4.93 26.15
CA GLY A 217 22.51 5.40 24.88
C GLY A 217 21.51 6.19 24.01
N LEU A 218 20.34 6.56 24.55
CA LEU A 218 19.29 7.24 23.79
C LEU A 218 19.67 8.71 23.53
N LEU A 219 19.61 9.12 22.27
CA LEU A 219 19.77 10.52 21.88
C LEU A 219 18.55 11.34 22.35
N ARG A 220 18.81 12.49 22.97
CA ARG A 220 17.81 13.51 23.27
C ARG A 220 18.17 14.78 22.52
N LEU A 221 17.15 15.41 21.95
CA LEU A 221 17.23 16.72 21.30
C LEU A 221 16.32 17.68 22.03
N HIS A 222 16.73 18.94 22.23
CA HIS A 222 15.90 19.95 22.85
C HIS A 222 16.40 21.37 22.52
N PHE A 223 15.48 22.32 22.38
CA PHE A 223 15.83 23.73 22.18
C PHE A 223 15.97 24.45 23.51
N PHE A 224 17.04 25.24 23.67
CA PHE A 224 17.27 26.03 24.88
C PHE A 224 17.75 27.45 24.56
N VAL A 225 17.39 28.39 25.44
CA VAL A 225 18.17 29.63 25.62
C VAL A 225 19.39 29.35 26.50
N THR A 226 19.17 28.65 27.61
CA THR A 226 20.21 28.15 28.51
C THR A 226 19.84 26.71 28.90
N PRO A 227 20.73 25.72 28.71
CA PRO A 227 20.42 24.34 29.03
C PRO A 227 20.23 24.13 30.53
N ASP A 228 19.31 23.23 30.88
CA ASP A 228 19.11 22.78 32.26
C ASP A 228 20.17 21.74 32.69
N THR A 229 19.99 21.18 33.88
CA THR A 229 20.90 20.15 34.44
C THR A 229 20.36 18.72 34.30
N SER A 230 19.29 18.52 33.50
CA SER A 230 18.68 17.20 33.31
C SER A 230 19.54 16.25 32.48
N CYS A 231 20.54 16.78 31.78
CA CYS A 231 21.48 16.03 30.94
C CYS A 231 22.78 16.83 30.75
N GLU A 232 23.84 16.18 30.26
CA GLU A 232 25.03 16.88 29.77
C GLU A 232 24.79 17.48 28.37
N TRP A 233 23.95 18.51 28.31
CA TRP A 233 23.56 19.16 27.05
C TRP A 233 24.73 19.83 26.35
N LYS A 234 24.85 19.54 25.04
CA LYS A 234 25.85 20.13 24.15
C LYS A 234 25.15 20.75 22.95
N GLU A 235 25.48 21.99 22.62
CA GLU A 235 24.90 22.65 21.45
C GLU A 235 25.25 21.85 20.20
N LEU A 236 24.24 21.40 19.45
CA LEU A 236 24.42 20.48 18.32
C LEU A 236 25.29 21.10 17.24
N SER A 237 25.15 22.41 16.99
CA SER A 237 25.99 23.18 16.06
C SER A 237 27.48 23.16 16.45
N ALA A 238 27.77 23.18 17.75
CA ALA A 238 29.13 23.19 18.28
C ALA A 238 29.75 21.79 18.30
N VAL A 239 28.93 20.75 18.51
CA VAL A 239 29.36 19.35 18.36
C VAL A 239 29.67 19.06 16.89
N ARG A 240 28.75 19.40 15.99
CA ARG A 240 28.92 19.21 14.54
C ARG A 240 30.19 19.91 14.01
N ARG A 241 30.43 21.17 14.37
CA ARG A 241 31.65 21.92 13.98
C ARG A 241 32.95 21.32 14.53
N ARG A 242 32.90 20.60 15.64
CA ARG A 242 34.07 19.95 16.25
C ARG A 242 34.27 18.51 15.76
N SER A 243 33.33 17.96 15.01
CA SER A 243 33.48 16.64 14.41
C SER A 243 34.61 16.66 13.37
N GLU A 244 35.45 15.61 13.39
CA GLU A 244 36.49 15.42 12.37
C GLU A 244 35.88 15.18 10.98
N ASP A 245 34.73 14.52 10.95
CA ASP A 245 33.93 14.27 9.76
C ASP A 245 32.47 14.64 10.03
N VAL A 246 32.00 15.69 9.36
CA VAL A 246 30.62 16.18 9.48
C VAL A 246 29.63 15.25 8.78
N ALA A 247 30.03 14.63 7.67
CA ALA A 247 29.17 13.73 6.92
C ALA A 247 28.90 12.46 7.73
N GLU A 248 29.93 11.88 8.34
CA GLU A 248 29.79 10.73 9.24
C GLU A 248 29.03 11.07 10.52
N PHE A 249 29.19 12.30 11.05
CA PHE A 249 28.37 12.76 12.17
C PHE A 249 26.89 12.83 11.82
N ASP A 250 26.54 13.45 10.68
CA ASP A 250 25.17 13.57 10.22
C ASP A 250 24.57 12.21 9.81
N HIS A 251 25.38 11.29 9.30
CA HIS A 251 24.98 9.91 9.05
C HIS A 251 24.52 9.23 10.35
N ARG A 252 25.33 9.28 11.41
CA ARG A 252 24.96 8.72 12.73
C ARG A 252 23.78 9.43 13.38
N LEU A 253 23.63 10.74 13.16
CA LEU A 253 22.45 11.48 13.62
C LEU A 253 21.20 11.00 12.89
N ARG A 254 21.27 10.82 11.57
CA ARG A 254 20.17 10.27 10.75
C ARG A 254 19.77 8.89 11.23
N GLU A 255 20.72 8.00 11.52
CA GLU A 255 20.43 6.66 12.09
C GLU A 255 19.63 6.73 13.39
N ASN A 256 19.67 7.84 14.15
CA ASN A 256 18.86 8.04 15.35
C ASN A 256 17.46 8.62 15.09
N LEU A 257 17.15 8.98 13.85
CA LEU A 257 15.89 9.59 13.43
C LEU A 257 15.09 8.71 12.45
N THR A 258 15.60 7.54 12.07
CA THR A 258 14.93 6.59 11.19
C THR A 258 15.22 5.13 11.58
N MET A 259 14.45 4.20 11.01
CA MET A 259 14.73 2.77 11.08
C MET A 259 15.58 2.27 9.90
N VAL A 260 15.78 3.08 8.85
CA VAL A 260 16.55 2.70 7.67
C VAL A 260 17.96 2.26 8.04
N VAL A 261 18.32 1.05 7.60
CA VAL A 261 19.62 0.40 7.76
C VAL A 261 19.84 -0.59 6.61
N ASP A 262 21.10 -0.91 6.29
CA ASP A 262 21.44 -1.82 5.19
C ASP A 262 20.99 -3.27 5.44
N ASN A 263 21.16 -3.75 6.68
CA ASN A 263 20.89 -5.12 7.09
C ASN A 263 19.79 -5.18 8.18
N PRO A 264 18.51 -4.93 7.83
CA PRO A 264 17.42 -4.83 8.80
C PRO A 264 17.21 -6.11 9.61
N ARG A 265 17.39 -7.30 9.02
CA ARG A 265 17.27 -8.58 9.73
C ARG A 265 18.31 -8.77 10.84
N GLU A 266 19.53 -8.25 10.64
CA GLU A 266 20.58 -8.31 11.64
C GLU A 266 20.32 -7.27 12.74
N ARG A 267 19.94 -6.05 12.35
CA ARG A 267 19.68 -4.95 13.28
C ARG A 267 18.44 -5.18 14.14
N TYR A 268 17.39 -5.73 13.54
CA TYR A 268 16.09 -5.99 14.15
C TYR A 268 15.81 -7.51 14.08
N PRO A 269 16.34 -8.31 15.03
CA PRO A 269 16.21 -9.76 14.98
C PRO A 269 14.80 -10.28 15.31
N ASN A 270 13.92 -9.43 15.84
CA ASN A 270 12.53 -9.76 16.15
C ASN A 270 11.67 -8.50 16.33
N ILE A 271 10.34 -8.68 16.31
CA ILE A 271 9.35 -7.61 16.44
C ILE A 271 9.58 -6.70 17.66
N ASN A 272 10.06 -7.22 18.79
CA ASN A 272 10.29 -6.41 19.97
C ASN A 272 11.50 -5.50 19.83
N ALA A 273 12.54 -5.94 19.12
CA ALA A 273 13.70 -5.11 18.81
C ALA A 273 13.34 -4.00 17.81
N ALA A 274 12.53 -4.32 16.79
CA ALA A 274 11.99 -3.34 15.85
C ALA A 274 11.15 -2.28 16.59
N TRP A 275 10.19 -2.70 17.42
CA TRP A 275 9.37 -1.79 18.23
C TRP A 275 10.18 -0.97 19.24
N GLN A 276 11.23 -1.55 19.85
CA GLN A 276 12.11 -0.79 20.75
C GLN A 276 12.80 0.36 20.02
N LYS A 277 13.31 0.11 18.80
CA LYS A 277 13.89 1.16 17.96
C LYS A 277 12.83 2.19 17.57
N PHE A 278 11.70 1.74 17.04
CA PHE A 278 10.59 2.57 16.57
C PHE A 278 10.06 3.51 17.67
N SER A 279 9.71 2.99 18.84
CA SER A 279 9.26 3.80 19.99
C SER A 279 10.35 4.77 20.48
N GLY A 280 11.62 4.39 20.36
CA GLY A 280 12.74 5.27 20.65
C GLY A 280 12.79 6.50 19.75
N LEU A 281 12.44 6.38 18.46
CA LEU A 281 12.46 7.49 17.49
C LEU A 281 11.50 8.62 17.91
N PHE A 282 10.28 8.29 18.33
CA PHE A 282 9.34 9.28 18.87
C PHE A 282 9.93 10.05 20.05
N SER A 283 10.69 9.38 20.93
CA SER A 283 11.34 10.05 22.07
C SER A 283 12.41 11.05 21.62
N VAL A 284 13.18 10.73 20.57
CA VAL A 284 14.19 11.63 19.99
C VAL A 284 13.52 12.83 19.32
N VAL A 285 12.54 12.55 18.45
CA VAL A 285 11.87 13.57 17.64
C VAL A 285 11.04 14.51 18.51
N ASN A 286 10.31 14.00 19.50
CA ASN A 286 9.45 14.81 20.38
C ASN A 286 10.20 16.00 20.99
N GLY A 287 11.40 15.79 21.56
CA GLY A 287 12.13 16.89 22.19
C GLY A 287 12.50 18.03 21.24
N MET A 288 12.58 17.75 19.93
CA MET A 288 12.83 18.73 18.88
C MET A 288 11.53 19.33 18.31
N VAL A 289 10.55 18.51 17.95
CA VAL A 289 9.35 18.97 17.23
C VAL A 289 8.30 19.57 18.14
N THR A 290 8.34 19.35 19.45
CA THR A 290 7.42 20.01 20.39
C THR A 290 7.87 21.41 20.83
N TYR A 291 8.96 21.95 20.25
CA TYR A 291 9.23 23.39 20.32
C TYR A 291 8.23 24.15 19.43
N LYS A 292 7.37 25.00 20.01
CA LYS A 292 6.16 25.52 19.36
C LYS A 292 6.34 26.08 17.93
N PRO A 293 7.32 26.96 17.64
CA PRO A 293 7.52 27.46 16.27
C PRO A 293 7.84 26.34 15.28
N LEU A 294 8.62 25.33 15.70
CA LEU A 294 8.90 24.16 14.87
C LEU A 294 7.74 23.18 14.83
N PHE A 295 6.91 23.09 15.87
CA PHE A 295 5.70 22.27 15.85
C PHE A 295 4.73 22.75 14.75
N GLU A 296 4.51 24.07 14.67
CA GLU A 296 3.71 24.67 13.60
C GLU A 296 4.34 24.48 12.21
N GLU A 297 5.65 24.68 12.08
CA GLU A 297 6.40 24.49 10.83
C GLU A 297 6.34 23.02 10.37
N TYR A 298 6.59 22.10 11.29
CA TYR A 298 6.57 20.66 11.06
C TYR A 298 5.19 20.21 10.58
N TYR A 299 4.12 20.60 11.28
CA TYR A 299 2.79 20.21 10.87
C TYR A 299 2.37 20.85 9.52
N TYR A 300 2.74 22.11 9.27
CA TYR A 300 2.50 22.73 7.97
C TYR A 300 3.25 21.98 6.85
N GLN A 301 4.50 21.58 7.09
CA GLN A 301 5.30 20.79 6.16
C GLN A 301 4.70 19.39 5.92
N THR A 302 4.14 18.74 6.96
CA THR A 302 3.38 17.49 6.79
C THR A 302 2.29 17.66 5.74
N LEU A 303 1.45 18.69 5.90
CA LEU A 303 0.35 18.94 4.95
C LEU A 303 0.88 19.22 3.54
N GLN A 304 2.01 19.91 3.42
CA GLN A 304 2.66 20.17 2.13
C GLN A 304 3.16 18.89 1.47
N GLU A 305 3.88 18.02 2.19
CA GLU A 305 4.42 16.79 1.61
C GLU A 305 3.33 15.82 1.15
N PHE A 306 2.22 15.76 1.88
CA PHE A 306 1.06 14.96 1.47
C PHE A 306 0.35 15.58 0.24
N LEU A 307 0.17 16.90 0.20
CA LEU A 307 -0.41 17.57 -0.97
C LEU A 307 0.46 17.42 -2.23
N ASP A 308 1.78 17.57 -2.09
CA ASP A 308 2.76 17.37 -3.16
C ASP A 308 2.73 15.95 -3.70
N ASP A 309 2.42 14.99 -2.84
CA ASP A 309 2.22 13.60 -3.20
C ASP A 309 0.77 13.31 -3.65
N GLY A 310 -0.08 14.31 -3.90
CA GLY A 310 -1.43 14.11 -4.43
C GLY A 310 -2.45 13.60 -3.40
N VAL A 311 -2.19 13.79 -2.10
CA VAL A 311 -3.13 13.54 -1.00
C VAL A 311 -3.70 14.87 -0.52
N ALA A 312 -5.00 15.06 -0.73
CA ALA A 312 -5.67 16.34 -0.44
C ALA A 312 -6.40 16.35 0.92
N TYR A 313 -6.45 15.24 1.64
CA TYR A 313 -7.10 15.15 2.95
C TYR A 313 -6.33 14.22 3.90
N VAL A 314 -6.27 14.54 5.19
CA VAL A 314 -5.56 13.70 6.18
C VAL A 314 -6.35 13.52 7.49
N GLU A 315 -6.25 12.35 8.11
CA GLU A 315 -6.74 12.09 9.48
C GLU A 315 -5.59 11.61 10.38
N LEU A 316 -5.24 12.44 11.35
CA LEU A 316 -4.02 12.31 12.14
C LEU A 316 -4.34 11.73 13.51
N ARG A 317 -3.62 10.69 13.93
CA ARG A 317 -3.55 10.22 15.31
C ARG A 317 -2.51 11.07 16.01
N GLY A 318 -2.86 11.57 17.19
CA GLY A 318 -1.88 12.23 18.02
C GLY A 318 -2.20 12.08 19.50
N VAL A 319 -1.13 12.15 20.29
CA VAL A 319 -1.19 12.02 21.76
C VAL A 319 -1.39 13.38 22.45
N LEU A 320 -1.36 14.48 21.68
CA LEU A 320 -1.36 15.87 22.18
C LEU A 320 -0.24 16.10 23.22
N PRO A 321 1.04 15.94 22.84
CA PRO A 321 2.15 16.12 23.77
C PRO A 321 2.24 17.58 24.22
N ASP A 322 2.89 17.82 25.36
CA ASP A 322 3.23 19.17 25.79
C ASP A 322 4.13 19.86 24.76
N VAL A 323 3.69 21.02 24.27
CA VAL A 323 4.42 21.88 23.34
C VAL A 323 4.98 23.06 24.11
N TYR A 324 6.26 23.38 23.95
CA TYR A 324 6.96 24.37 24.77
C TYR A 324 7.49 25.56 23.96
N ASP A 325 7.58 26.71 24.62
CA ASP A 325 8.30 27.90 24.17
C ASP A 325 9.61 28.08 24.96
N LEU A 326 10.53 28.86 24.39
CA LEU A 326 11.85 29.12 24.99
C LEU A 326 11.81 29.94 26.28
N ASP A 327 10.69 30.60 26.58
CA ASP A 327 10.47 31.32 27.84
C ASP A 327 9.95 30.42 28.98
N GLY A 328 9.77 29.12 28.69
CA GLY A 328 9.26 28.12 29.65
C GLY A 328 7.74 27.95 29.64
N THR A 329 7.02 28.67 28.77
CA THR A 329 5.58 28.43 28.57
C THR A 329 5.35 27.04 28.00
N VAL A 330 4.38 26.30 28.56
CA VAL A 330 3.98 24.98 28.09
C VAL A 330 2.50 25.02 27.70
N HIS A 331 2.22 24.59 26.47
CA HIS A 331 0.90 24.45 25.88
C HIS A 331 0.52 22.97 25.93
N SER A 332 -0.64 22.65 26.47
CA SER A 332 -1.07 21.24 26.62
C SER A 332 -2.47 21.00 26.06
N GLY A 333 -2.73 19.75 25.67
CA GLY A 333 -4.07 19.25 25.30
C GLY A 333 -4.83 20.15 24.32
N LEU A 334 -5.76 20.97 24.84
CA LEU A 334 -6.61 21.87 24.05
C LEU A 334 -5.81 22.94 23.30
N GLU A 335 -4.73 23.47 23.87
CA GLU A 335 -3.92 24.49 23.21
C GLU A 335 -3.18 23.90 22.01
N VAL A 336 -2.65 22.68 22.17
CA VAL A 336 -1.99 21.92 21.09
C VAL A 336 -2.99 21.55 19.99
N MET A 337 -4.20 21.12 20.36
CA MET A 337 -5.28 20.86 19.41
C MET A 337 -5.67 22.13 18.63
N ARG A 338 -5.66 23.29 19.28
CA ARG A 338 -5.92 24.57 18.61
C ARG A 338 -4.83 24.94 17.61
N ILE A 339 -3.56 24.65 17.92
CA ILE A 339 -2.46 24.83 16.95
C ILE A 339 -2.71 23.98 15.69
N TYR A 340 -3.08 22.70 15.84
CA TYR A 340 -3.43 21.85 14.69
C TYR A 340 -4.58 22.44 13.86
N GLU A 341 -5.66 22.92 14.51
CA GLU A 341 -6.80 23.51 13.81
C GLU A 341 -6.42 24.78 13.04
N GLU A 342 -5.67 25.69 13.68
CA GLU A 342 -5.26 26.97 13.10
C GLU A 342 -4.27 26.79 11.94
N VAL A 343 -3.29 25.91 12.08
CA VAL A 343 -2.34 25.58 11.01
C VAL A 343 -3.06 24.90 9.84
N THR A 344 -4.02 24.00 10.10
CA THR A 344 -4.84 23.38 9.05
C THR A 344 -5.61 24.43 8.27
N ARG A 345 -6.27 25.36 8.96
CA ARG A 345 -7.04 26.45 8.34
C ARG A 345 -6.13 27.37 7.52
N ARG A 346 -4.96 27.72 8.05
CA ARG A 346 -3.92 28.49 7.34
C ARG A 346 -3.47 27.77 6.06
N PHE A 347 -3.23 26.46 6.15
CA PHE A 347 -2.80 25.66 5.00
C PHE A 347 -3.89 25.56 3.92
N GLN A 348 -5.15 25.30 4.30
CA GLN A 348 -6.29 25.27 3.37
C GLN A 348 -6.47 26.61 2.64
N ASN A 349 -6.32 27.73 3.35
CA ASN A 349 -6.42 29.07 2.74
C ASN A 349 -5.30 29.32 1.72
N ASN A 350 -4.09 28.86 2.01
CA ASN A 350 -2.93 29.00 1.13
C ASN A 350 -2.96 28.00 -0.06
N ASN A 351 -3.68 26.88 0.10
CA ASN A 351 -3.71 25.78 -0.87
C ASN A 351 -5.16 25.37 -1.19
N PRO A 352 -5.85 26.05 -2.12
CA PRO A 352 -7.25 25.75 -2.48
C PRO A 352 -7.51 24.33 -2.99
N GLY A 353 -6.46 23.61 -3.40
CA GLY A 353 -6.51 22.20 -3.81
C GLY A 353 -6.53 21.21 -2.63
N PHE A 354 -6.29 21.67 -1.41
CA PHE A 354 -6.32 20.86 -0.19
C PHE A 354 -7.71 20.89 0.44
N ILE A 355 -8.27 19.71 0.71
CA ILE A 355 -9.62 19.52 1.25
C ILE A 355 -9.63 19.83 2.74
N GLY A 356 -8.66 19.34 3.51
CA GLY A 356 -8.56 19.61 4.95
C GLY A 356 -7.89 18.51 5.75
N ALA A 357 -7.94 18.64 7.08
CA ALA A 357 -7.46 17.64 8.01
C ALA A 357 -8.46 17.46 9.16
N LYS A 358 -8.44 16.29 9.80
CA LYS A 358 -9.09 16.04 11.09
C LYS A 358 -8.16 15.29 12.03
N PHE A 359 -8.46 15.33 13.32
CA PHE A 359 -7.63 14.75 14.36
C PHE A 359 -8.36 13.62 15.09
N ILE A 360 -7.65 12.54 15.38
CA ILE A 360 -8.09 11.41 16.20
C ILE A 360 -7.22 11.44 17.46
N TYR A 361 -7.85 11.62 18.62
CA TYR A 361 -7.11 11.57 19.88
C TYR A 361 -6.74 10.12 20.19
N ALA A 362 -5.45 9.84 20.22
CA ALA A 362 -4.91 8.50 20.13
C ALA A 362 -3.80 8.27 21.17
N PRO A 363 -4.11 8.32 22.47
CA PRO A 363 -3.12 8.13 23.51
C PRO A 363 -2.67 6.67 23.63
N SER A 364 -1.62 6.42 24.41
CA SER A 364 -1.04 5.09 24.61
C SER A 364 -2.04 4.10 25.21
N ARG A 365 -2.07 2.88 24.67
CA ARG A 365 -2.84 1.76 25.23
C ARG A 365 -2.26 1.17 26.51
N ARG A 366 -1.02 1.52 26.86
CA ARG A 366 -0.29 0.94 28.00
C ARG A 366 -0.51 1.77 29.26
N VAL A 367 -1.76 1.78 29.74
CA VAL A 367 -2.22 2.64 30.84
C VAL A 367 -3.13 1.92 31.82
N ASP A 368 -3.29 2.46 33.02
CA ASP A 368 -4.27 1.97 34.01
C ASP A 368 -5.69 2.49 33.73
N ASN A 369 -6.66 2.00 34.50
CA ASN A 369 -8.07 2.37 34.32
C ASN A 369 -8.36 3.84 34.65
N GLU A 370 -7.62 4.44 35.60
CA GLU A 370 -7.77 5.86 35.96
C GLU A 370 -7.29 6.77 34.82
N THR A 371 -6.15 6.43 34.23
CA THR A 371 -5.62 7.15 33.06
C THR A 371 -6.53 7.00 31.86
N MET A 372 -7.12 5.81 31.65
CA MET A 372 -8.14 5.63 30.62
C MET A 372 -9.36 6.53 30.84
N ASP A 373 -9.84 6.69 32.09
CA ASP A 373 -10.92 7.63 32.41
C ASP A 373 -10.54 9.08 32.06
N ARG A 374 -9.29 9.48 32.31
CA ARG A 374 -8.78 10.79 31.87
C ARG A 374 -8.80 10.93 30.35
N TYR A 375 -8.43 9.89 29.60
CA TYR A 375 -8.44 9.90 28.14
C TYR A 375 -9.86 10.05 27.56
N LEU A 376 -10.82 9.31 28.10
CA LEU A 376 -12.22 9.41 27.69
C LEU A 376 -12.80 10.80 28.00
N ASN A 377 -12.52 11.34 29.20
CA ASN A 377 -12.95 12.70 29.56
C ASN A 377 -12.30 13.79 28.68
N MET A 378 -11.00 13.64 28.37
CA MET A 378 -10.31 14.53 27.44
C MET A 378 -10.96 14.49 26.05
N THR A 379 -11.29 13.29 25.55
CA THR A 379 -11.97 13.13 24.27
C THR A 379 -13.31 13.87 24.21
N LEU A 380 -14.13 13.78 25.25
CA LEU A 380 -15.39 14.53 25.33
C LEU A 380 -15.17 16.04 25.38
N THR A 381 -14.13 16.49 26.09
CA THR A 381 -13.74 17.89 26.15
C THR A 381 -13.30 18.40 24.78
N LEU A 382 -12.45 17.66 24.08
CA LEU A 382 -12.00 17.96 22.73
C LEU A 382 -13.19 18.02 21.76
N LYS A 383 -14.11 17.05 21.84
CA LYS A 383 -15.30 17.01 21.00
C LYS A 383 -16.19 18.23 21.19
N ASN A 384 -16.48 18.59 22.45
CA ASN A 384 -17.30 19.75 22.77
C ASN A 384 -16.64 21.07 22.34
N THR A 385 -15.31 21.13 22.32
CA THR A 385 -14.55 22.35 22.02
C THR A 385 -14.30 22.53 20.53
N PHE A 386 -13.91 21.46 19.83
CA PHE A 386 -13.43 21.48 18.44
C PHE A 386 -14.41 20.87 17.43
N GLY A 387 -15.56 20.36 17.90
CA GLY A 387 -16.62 19.84 17.05
C GLY A 387 -16.12 18.82 16.04
N SER A 388 -16.37 19.09 14.76
CA SER A 388 -16.03 18.20 13.64
C SER A 388 -14.55 18.14 13.28
N PHE A 389 -13.69 18.95 13.92
CA PHE A 389 -12.23 18.82 13.74
C PHE A 389 -11.69 17.60 14.50
N LEU A 390 -12.31 17.22 15.63
CA LEU A 390 -12.07 15.92 16.26
C LEU A 390 -12.89 14.84 15.53
N ALA A 391 -12.21 13.94 14.84
CA ALA A 391 -12.81 12.79 14.18
C ALA A 391 -13.28 11.72 15.18
N GLY A 392 -12.50 11.45 16.23
CA GLY A 392 -12.81 10.42 17.22
C GLY A 392 -11.64 10.03 18.13
N PHE A 393 -11.66 8.77 18.58
CA PHE A 393 -10.74 8.21 19.57
C PHE A 393 -10.09 6.90 19.10
N ASP A 394 -8.85 6.67 19.55
CA ASP A 394 -8.03 5.50 19.27
C ASP A 394 -7.10 5.20 20.47
N LEU A 395 -6.42 4.05 20.46
CA LEU A 395 -5.39 3.64 21.42
C LEU A 395 -4.19 3.07 20.65
N VAL A 396 -3.01 3.66 20.86
CA VAL A 396 -1.80 3.36 20.07
C VAL A 396 -0.69 2.69 20.89
N GLY A 397 0.37 2.29 20.19
CA GLY A 397 1.56 1.62 20.73
C GLY A 397 1.55 0.11 20.50
N GLN A 398 2.68 -0.54 20.78
CA GLN A 398 2.88 -1.97 20.48
C GLN A 398 1.74 -2.83 21.04
N GLU A 399 0.89 -3.33 20.13
CA GLU A 399 -0.34 -4.02 20.47
C GLU A 399 -0.06 -5.35 21.22
N ASP A 400 0.93 -6.14 20.79
CA ASP A 400 1.33 -7.41 21.42
C ASP A 400 1.79 -7.31 22.89
N ARG A 401 2.23 -6.13 23.33
CA ARG A 401 2.67 -5.88 24.72
C ARG A 401 1.77 -4.89 25.47
N GLY A 402 0.80 -4.33 24.78
CA GLY A 402 -0.16 -3.38 25.31
C GLY A 402 -1.29 -4.08 26.08
N ARG A 403 -2.16 -3.29 26.70
CA ARG A 403 -3.40 -3.83 27.23
C ARG A 403 -4.41 -4.06 26.10
N PRO A 404 -5.14 -5.18 26.09
CA PRO A 404 -6.16 -5.46 25.08
C PRO A 404 -7.39 -4.57 25.29
N LEU A 405 -8.23 -4.43 24.25
CA LEU A 405 -9.42 -3.58 24.29
C LEU A 405 -10.46 -4.10 25.31
N LYS A 406 -10.61 -5.43 25.44
CA LYS A 406 -11.51 -6.06 26.43
C LYS A 406 -11.30 -5.59 27.86
N ASP A 407 -10.08 -5.21 28.24
CA ASP A 407 -9.78 -4.66 29.56
C ASP A 407 -10.48 -3.32 29.85
N PHE A 408 -10.85 -2.60 28.78
CA PHE A 408 -11.54 -1.31 28.84
C PHE A 408 -12.98 -1.39 28.32
N ALA A 409 -13.48 -2.58 27.98
CA ALA A 409 -14.76 -2.76 27.28
C ALA A 409 -15.94 -2.12 28.02
N GLU A 410 -16.03 -2.26 29.35
CA GLU A 410 -17.13 -1.66 30.12
C GLU A 410 -17.17 -0.13 29.98
N LYS A 411 -16.00 0.52 29.96
CA LYS A 411 -15.89 1.97 29.80
C LYS A 411 -16.19 2.39 28.36
N LEU A 412 -15.69 1.64 27.39
CA LEU A 412 -15.90 1.90 25.95
C LEU A 412 -17.35 1.68 25.51
N LEU A 413 -18.06 0.69 26.07
CA LEU A 413 -19.48 0.45 25.81
C LEU A 413 -20.39 1.52 26.42
N GLN A 414 -19.93 2.21 27.47
CA GLN A 414 -20.63 3.34 28.09
C GLN A 414 -20.24 4.68 27.45
N PHE A 415 -19.25 4.68 26.56
CA PHE A 415 -18.78 5.88 25.90
C PHE A 415 -19.81 6.33 24.85
N PRO A 416 -20.02 7.65 24.63
CA PRO A 416 -21.07 8.11 23.74
C PRO A 416 -20.93 7.59 22.31
N ASP A 417 -22.01 7.00 21.77
CA ASP A 417 -22.04 6.39 20.42
C ASP A 417 -21.77 7.38 19.28
N ASP A 418 -21.87 8.68 19.56
CA ASP A 418 -21.59 9.74 18.59
C ASP A 418 -20.10 10.10 18.52
N VAL A 419 -19.24 9.51 19.36
CA VAL A 419 -17.78 9.57 19.24
C VAL A 419 -17.29 8.37 18.45
N ASN A 420 -16.80 8.61 17.24
CA ASN A 420 -16.27 7.54 16.39
C ASN A 420 -15.04 6.87 17.03
N LEU A 421 -14.92 5.55 16.83
CA LEU A 421 -13.78 4.76 17.27
C LEU A 421 -12.98 4.26 16.05
N PHE A 422 -11.66 4.38 16.13
CA PHE A 422 -10.71 4.08 15.04
C PHE A 422 -9.58 3.14 15.49
N PHE A 423 -9.90 2.18 16.37
CA PHE A 423 -8.89 1.40 17.08
C PHE A 423 -7.89 0.70 16.17
N HIS A 424 -6.61 0.80 16.51
CA HIS A 424 -5.61 -0.20 16.14
C HIS A 424 -6.04 -1.56 16.70
N ALA A 425 -6.23 -2.54 15.81
CA ALA A 425 -6.57 -3.88 16.20
C ALA A 425 -6.10 -4.93 15.20
N GLY A 426 -5.55 -6.01 15.72
CA GLY A 426 -5.08 -7.15 14.95
C GLY A 426 -3.76 -6.92 14.22
N GLU A 427 -2.96 -5.94 14.62
CA GLU A 427 -1.58 -5.73 14.14
C GLU A 427 -0.64 -6.76 14.78
N THR A 428 -0.82 -8.03 14.43
CA THR A 428 -0.10 -9.14 15.06
C THR A 428 0.00 -10.38 14.18
N ASN A 429 1.08 -11.13 14.37
CA ASN A 429 1.24 -12.45 13.79
C ASN A 429 0.56 -13.56 14.61
N TRP A 430 0.19 -13.31 15.87
CA TRP A 430 -0.47 -14.29 16.72
C TRP A 430 -1.91 -14.59 16.28
N GLN A 431 -2.44 -15.72 16.75
CA GLN A 431 -3.84 -16.13 16.58
C GLN A 431 -4.42 -16.58 17.92
N GLY A 432 -5.60 -16.07 18.30
CA GLY A 432 -6.25 -16.37 19.58
C GLY A 432 -5.59 -15.70 20.79
N MET A 433 -4.94 -14.55 20.57
CA MET A 433 -4.30 -13.72 21.59
C MET A 433 -4.61 -12.24 21.33
N THR A 434 -3.61 -11.45 20.94
CA THR A 434 -3.71 -10.02 20.68
C THR A 434 -4.74 -9.68 19.60
N ASP A 435 -4.91 -10.57 18.62
CA ASP A 435 -5.86 -10.46 17.52
C ASP A 435 -7.34 -10.52 17.97
N GLU A 436 -7.62 -10.93 19.21
CA GLU A 436 -8.97 -10.82 19.80
C GLU A 436 -9.46 -9.37 19.89
N ASN A 437 -8.56 -8.38 19.87
CA ASN A 437 -8.95 -6.96 19.79
C ASN A 437 -9.82 -6.69 18.56
N LEU A 438 -9.65 -7.45 17.46
CA LEU A 438 -10.54 -7.36 16.28
C LEU A 438 -11.99 -7.66 16.64
N ILE A 439 -12.22 -8.64 17.52
CA ILE A 439 -13.56 -9.03 17.96
C ILE A 439 -14.15 -7.92 18.81
N ASP A 440 -13.36 -7.36 19.73
CA ASP A 440 -13.78 -6.26 20.59
C ASP A 440 -14.20 -5.03 19.76
N THR A 441 -13.44 -4.67 18.72
CA THR A 441 -13.83 -3.55 17.84
C THR A 441 -15.21 -3.74 17.20
N LEU A 442 -15.61 -4.98 16.90
CA LEU A 442 -16.92 -5.28 16.33
C LEU A 442 -18.04 -5.21 17.36
N MET A 443 -17.74 -5.33 18.66
CA MET A 443 -18.73 -5.18 19.74
C MET A 443 -19.07 -3.71 20.01
N PHE A 444 -18.25 -2.77 19.54
CA PHE A 444 -18.52 -1.34 19.66
C PHE A 444 -19.29 -0.82 18.44
N ASN A 445 -20.45 -0.20 18.68
CA ASN A 445 -21.30 0.34 17.61
C ASN A 445 -20.65 1.53 16.90
N ALA A 446 -19.83 2.31 17.62
CA ALA A 446 -19.18 3.51 17.14
C ALA A 446 -17.89 3.24 16.30
N THR A 447 -17.47 1.98 16.15
CA THR A 447 -16.33 1.61 15.29
C THR A 447 -16.60 2.01 13.84
N LYS A 448 -15.76 2.88 13.29
CA LYS A 448 -15.85 3.36 11.91
C LYS A 448 -14.84 2.68 10.99
N ARG A 449 -13.61 2.53 11.48
CA ARG A 449 -12.51 1.86 10.79
C ARG A 449 -11.66 1.09 11.79
N ILE A 450 -10.87 0.15 11.29
CA ILE A 450 -9.93 -0.64 12.09
C ILE A 450 -8.52 -0.37 11.56
N GLY A 451 -7.64 0.08 12.45
CA GLY A 451 -6.22 0.26 12.15
C GLY A 451 -5.54 -1.08 11.91
N HIS A 452 -4.84 -1.21 10.78
CA HIS A 452 -4.22 -2.43 10.25
C HIS A 452 -5.19 -3.57 9.91
N GLY A 453 -5.85 -4.17 10.91
CA GLY A 453 -6.68 -5.35 10.67
C GLY A 453 -5.90 -6.57 10.16
N TYR A 454 -4.58 -6.61 10.39
CA TYR A 454 -3.66 -7.55 9.73
C TYR A 454 -4.04 -9.02 9.97
N ALA A 455 -4.44 -9.37 11.20
CA ALA A 455 -4.84 -10.71 11.58
C ALA A 455 -6.28 -11.12 11.17
N LEU A 456 -7.04 -10.27 10.47
CA LEU A 456 -8.49 -10.47 10.25
C LEU A 456 -8.84 -11.79 9.53
N LEU A 457 -8.03 -12.22 8.56
CA LEU A 457 -8.28 -13.48 7.83
C LEU A 457 -8.30 -14.72 8.73
N LYS A 458 -7.74 -14.63 9.95
CA LYS A 458 -7.74 -15.71 10.94
C LYS A 458 -9.08 -15.84 11.68
N HIS A 459 -10.02 -14.91 11.45
CA HIS A 459 -11.31 -14.78 12.13
C HIS A 459 -12.48 -14.79 11.14
N PRO A 460 -12.98 -15.96 10.71
CA PRO A 460 -13.98 -16.04 9.63
C PRO A 460 -15.32 -15.38 9.96
N LEU A 461 -15.71 -15.27 11.24
CA LEU A 461 -16.90 -14.53 11.63
C LEU A 461 -16.66 -13.01 11.57
N ALA A 462 -15.55 -12.54 12.13
CA ALA A 462 -15.19 -11.13 12.11
C ALA A 462 -15.00 -10.61 10.67
N LEU A 463 -14.31 -11.39 9.84
CA LEU A 463 -14.11 -11.11 8.43
C LEU A 463 -15.44 -10.86 7.71
N ARG A 464 -16.42 -11.76 7.85
CA ARG A 464 -17.77 -11.57 7.27
C ARG A 464 -18.46 -10.30 7.79
N GLU A 465 -18.30 -10.02 9.07
CA GLU A 465 -18.98 -8.90 9.72
C GLU A 465 -18.41 -7.53 9.30
N VAL A 466 -17.08 -7.44 9.14
CA VAL A 466 -16.40 -6.25 8.61
C VAL A 466 -16.94 -5.90 7.22
N LYS A 467 -17.01 -6.89 6.31
CA LYS A 467 -17.56 -6.71 4.95
C LYS A 467 -19.04 -6.33 4.99
N ARG A 468 -19.85 -7.04 5.78
CA ARG A 468 -21.30 -6.79 5.91
C ARG A 468 -21.61 -5.39 6.44
N ARG A 469 -20.83 -4.88 7.40
CA ARG A 469 -21.01 -3.56 8.01
C ARG A 469 -20.34 -2.43 7.22
N GLY A 470 -19.49 -2.75 6.24
CA GLY A 470 -18.69 -1.75 5.54
C GLY A 470 -17.70 -1.03 6.45
N ILE A 471 -17.10 -1.74 7.41
CA ILE A 471 -16.04 -1.17 8.27
C ILE A 471 -14.72 -1.25 7.50
N ALA A 472 -14.11 -0.12 7.17
CA ALA A 472 -12.86 -0.15 6.42
C ALA A 472 -11.66 -0.56 7.27
N LEU A 473 -10.77 -1.35 6.68
CA LEU A 473 -9.44 -1.62 7.22
C LEU A 473 -8.43 -0.62 6.66
N GLU A 474 -7.61 -0.07 7.54
CA GLU A 474 -6.54 0.86 7.21
C GLU A 474 -5.24 0.07 7.04
N ILE A 475 -4.91 -0.29 5.81
CA ILE A 475 -3.76 -1.16 5.49
C ILE A 475 -2.50 -0.30 5.37
N ASN A 476 -1.46 -0.66 6.12
CA ASN A 476 -0.16 0.03 6.17
C ASN A 476 0.97 -0.91 5.72
N PRO A 477 1.14 -1.17 4.40
CA PRO A 477 2.04 -2.22 3.89
C PRO A 477 3.49 -2.08 4.36
N ILE A 478 4.08 -0.88 4.26
CA ILE A 478 5.49 -0.68 4.60
C ILE A 478 5.70 -0.82 6.11
N SER A 479 4.81 -0.25 6.92
CA SER A 479 4.82 -0.42 8.38
C SER A 479 4.79 -1.91 8.76
N ASN A 480 3.87 -2.67 8.17
CA ASN A 480 3.76 -4.10 8.45
C ASN A 480 5.03 -4.89 8.05
N GLN A 481 5.74 -4.50 6.99
CA GLN A 481 7.02 -5.11 6.63
C GLN A 481 8.15 -4.71 7.59
N VAL A 482 8.33 -3.41 7.83
CA VAL A 482 9.41 -2.87 8.66
C VAL A 482 9.28 -3.34 10.12
N LEU A 483 8.05 -3.46 10.63
CA LEU A 483 7.76 -3.97 11.97
C LEU A 483 7.67 -5.51 12.03
N MET A 484 8.15 -6.20 10.98
CA MET A 484 8.37 -7.64 10.95
C MET A 484 7.11 -8.51 11.01
N LEU A 485 5.96 -8.02 10.52
CA LEU A 485 4.75 -8.84 10.38
C LEU A 485 4.81 -9.72 9.13
N VAL A 486 5.39 -9.23 8.05
CA VAL A 486 5.62 -9.96 6.79
C VAL A 486 6.96 -9.57 6.18
N GLU A 487 7.66 -10.52 5.57
CA GLU A 487 8.91 -10.20 4.85
C GLU A 487 8.69 -9.85 3.38
N ASP A 488 7.84 -10.62 2.70
CA ASP A 488 7.50 -10.49 1.29
C ASP A 488 6.04 -10.06 1.15
N LEU A 489 5.80 -8.85 0.63
CA LEU A 489 4.47 -8.23 0.60
C LEU A 489 3.48 -8.97 -0.32
N ARG A 490 3.94 -9.91 -1.15
CA ARG A 490 3.05 -10.85 -1.87
C ARG A 490 2.28 -11.77 -0.94
N ASN A 491 2.79 -11.98 0.28
CA ASN A 491 2.14 -12.79 1.32
C ASN A 491 1.33 -11.93 2.30
N HIS A 492 1.20 -10.62 2.06
CA HIS A 492 0.44 -9.75 2.93
C HIS A 492 -1.04 -10.17 2.96
N PRO A 493 -1.70 -10.28 4.13
CA PRO A 493 -3.07 -10.77 4.24
C PRO A 493 -4.09 -9.89 3.48
N ALA A 494 -3.80 -8.61 3.30
CA ALA A 494 -4.64 -7.73 2.49
C ALA A 494 -4.77 -8.18 1.02
N ALA A 495 -3.87 -9.03 0.49
CA ALA A 495 -4.03 -9.59 -0.86
C ALA A 495 -5.37 -10.32 -1.04
N ALA A 496 -5.78 -11.12 -0.04
CA ALA A 496 -7.08 -11.80 -0.09
C ALA A 496 -8.26 -10.83 0.09
N LEU A 497 -8.07 -9.74 0.85
CA LEU A 497 -9.09 -8.71 1.05
C LEU A 497 -9.34 -7.92 -0.24
N LEU A 498 -8.27 -7.59 -0.97
CA LEU A 498 -8.35 -6.93 -2.28
C LEU A 498 -8.96 -7.86 -3.34
N ALA A 499 -8.73 -9.16 -3.27
CA ALA A 499 -9.29 -10.14 -4.22
C ALA A 499 -10.80 -10.39 -4.05
N ASP A 500 -11.39 -10.04 -2.89
CA ASP A 500 -12.80 -10.26 -2.57
C ASP A 500 -13.48 -8.97 -2.09
N ASP A 501 -13.21 -7.83 -2.74
CA ASP A 501 -13.92 -6.54 -2.56
C ASP A 501 -14.21 -6.15 -1.09
N TYR A 502 -13.20 -6.26 -0.22
CA TYR A 502 -13.32 -5.78 1.16
C TYR A 502 -13.15 -4.26 1.24
N PRO A 503 -13.82 -3.60 2.20
CA PRO A 503 -13.65 -2.18 2.46
C PRO A 503 -12.21 -1.92 2.97
N VAL A 504 -11.35 -1.39 2.10
CA VAL A 504 -9.93 -1.16 2.36
C VAL A 504 -9.54 0.25 1.96
N VAL A 505 -8.71 0.89 2.80
CA VAL A 505 -7.95 2.10 2.46
C VAL A 505 -6.47 1.82 2.68
N ILE A 506 -5.60 2.35 1.81
CA ILE A 506 -4.14 2.24 1.95
C ILE A 506 -3.61 3.49 2.65
N CYS A 507 -2.72 3.32 3.60
CA CYS A 507 -2.17 4.38 4.43
C CYS A 507 -0.65 4.15 4.67
N PRO A 508 0.11 5.20 5.06
CA PRO A 508 1.57 5.10 5.21
C PRO A 508 2.05 4.99 6.66
N ASP A 509 1.15 5.16 7.63
CA ASP A 509 1.46 5.10 9.07
C ASP A 509 2.46 6.20 9.50
N ASP A 510 3.75 5.84 9.65
CA ASP A 510 4.87 6.72 10.00
C ASP A 510 5.94 6.80 8.88
N PRO A 511 5.62 7.36 7.69
CA PRO A 511 6.51 7.32 6.53
C PRO A 511 7.92 7.85 6.81
N SER A 512 8.08 8.84 7.70
CA SER A 512 9.38 9.37 8.08
C SER A 512 10.32 8.30 8.63
N PHE A 513 9.82 7.42 9.49
CA PHE A 513 10.65 6.42 10.15
C PHE A 513 11.03 5.27 9.22
N TRP A 514 10.29 5.08 8.14
CA TRP A 514 10.60 4.09 7.10
C TRP A 514 11.57 4.64 6.04
N GLY A 515 11.82 5.96 6.03
CA GLY A 515 12.49 6.65 4.94
C GLY A 515 11.59 6.87 3.72
N ALA A 516 10.27 6.73 3.86
CA ALA A 516 9.27 7.06 2.86
C ALA A 516 8.83 8.53 2.96
N LYS A 517 7.98 8.97 2.03
CA LYS A 517 7.34 10.29 2.04
C LYS A 517 5.97 10.22 1.36
N GLY A 518 4.95 10.82 1.98
CA GLY A 518 3.59 10.80 1.47
C GLY A 518 2.97 9.39 1.51
N LEU A 519 2.20 9.03 0.48
CA LEU A 519 1.42 7.80 0.38
C LEU A 519 1.76 6.94 -0.86
N SER A 520 2.52 7.48 -1.82
CA SER A 520 2.79 6.80 -3.10
C SER A 520 3.56 5.48 -2.94
N TYR A 521 4.43 5.37 -1.94
CA TYR A 521 5.18 4.14 -1.68
C TYR A 521 4.25 2.99 -1.26
N ASP A 522 3.39 3.21 -0.27
CA ASP A 522 2.40 2.21 0.17
C ASP A 522 1.38 1.88 -0.91
N MET A 523 0.96 2.86 -1.72
CA MET A 523 0.10 2.61 -2.89
C MET A 523 0.78 1.73 -3.94
N TYR A 524 2.08 1.91 -4.17
CA TYR A 524 2.86 1.04 -5.04
C TYR A 524 2.95 -0.38 -4.48
N GLU A 525 3.27 -0.52 -3.19
CA GLU A 525 3.35 -1.83 -2.52
C GLU A 525 2.01 -2.56 -2.54
N ALA A 526 0.91 -1.83 -2.34
CA ALA A 526 -0.42 -2.40 -2.47
C ALA A 526 -0.73 -2.85 -3.90
N PHE A 527 -0.39 -2.04 -4.91
CA PHE A 527 -0.72 -2.30 -6.31
C PHE A 527 0.15 -3.36 -6.99
N MET A 528 1.40 -3.48 -6.57
CA MET A 528 2.39 -4.41 -7.13
C MET A 528 2.62 -5.64 -6.24
N GLY A 529 2.67 -5.46 -4.93
CA GLY A 529 2.93 -6.54 -3.98
C GLY A 529 1.68 -7.32 -3.62
N MET A 530 0.63 -6.62 -3.19
CA MET A 530 -0.58 -7.27 -2.65
C MET A 530 -1.63 -7.56 -3.72
N ALA A 531 -1.66 -6.75 -4.79
CA ALA A 531 -2.59 -6.92 -5.89
C ALA A 531 -1.93 -7.70 -7.04
N GLY A 532 -2.68 -8.65 -7.62
CA GLY A 532 -2.19 -9.47 -8.72
C GLY A 532 -1.86 -8.68 -10.00
N VAL A 533 -1.20 -9.34 -10.95
CA VAL A 533 -0.77 -8.75 -12.23
C VAL A 533 -1.92 -8.14 -13.03
N GLU A 534 -3.13 -8.65 -12.87
CA GLU A 534 -4.34 -8.20 -13.57
C GLU A 534 -5.09 -7.05 -12.86
N ALA A 535 -4.73 -6.71 -11.63
CA ALA A 535 -5.30 -5.54 -10.96
C ALA A 535 -4.84 -4.26 -11.67
N ASP A 536 -5.78 -3.36 -11.94
CA ASP A 536 -5.57 -2.30 -12.93
C ASP A 536 -5.95 -0.91 -12.37
N LEU A 537 -6.12 0.08 -13.25
CA LEU A 537 -6.48 1.45 -12.87
C LEU A 537 -7.78 1.52 -12.04
N LYS A 538 -8.69 0.54 -12.19
CA LYS A 538 -9.91 0.47 -11.37
C LYS A 538 -9.60 0.29 -9.90
N LEU A 539 -8.65 -0.57 -9.55
CA LEU A 539 -8.24 -0.78 -8.16
C LEU A 539 -7.71 0.53 -7.56
N LEU A 540 -6.79 1.21 -8.25
CA LEU A 540 -6.22 2.48 -7.80
C LEU A 540 -7.30 3.56 -7.61
N LYS A 541 -8.24 3.63 -8.56
CA LYS A 541 -9.37 4.56 -8.50
C LYS A 541 -10.30 4.24 -7.32
N GLN A 542 -10.60 2.96 -7.09
CA GLN A 542 -11.44 2.52 -5.97
C GLN A 542 -10.79 2.81 -4.62
N LEU A 543 -9.48 2.59 -4.48
CA LEU A 543 -8.75 2.93 -3.24
C LEU A 543 -8.78 4.43 -2.95
N ALA A 544 -8.62 5.28 -3.98
CA ALA A 544 -8.77 6.72 -3.83
C ALA A 544 -10.20 7.13 -3.43
N ILE A 545 -11.23 6.53 -4.03
CA ILE A 545 -12.64 6.74 -3.66
C ILE A 545 -12.90 6.30 -2.21
N ASN A 546 -12.43 5.11 -1.82
CA ASN A 546 -12.56 4.56 -0.49
C ASN A 546 -11.98 5.49 0.58
N SER A 547 -10.85 6.15 0.29
CA SER A 547 -10.24 7.11 1.23
C SER A 547 -11.13 8.33 1.51
N ILE A 548 -12.02 8.71 0.58
CA ILE A 548 -13.01 9.77 0.78
C ILE A 548 -14.24 9.19 1.46
N GLU A 549 -14.73 8.04 1.00
CA GLU A 549 -15.95 7.40 1.48
C GLU A 549 -15.85 6.98 2.95
N TYR A 550 -14.73 6.40 3.36
CA TYR A 550 -14.51 5.93 4.73
C TYR A 550 -13.88 6.98 5.65
N SER A 551 -13.64 8.19 5.16
CA SER A 551 -13.25 9.31 6.03
C SER A 551 -14.34 9.68 7.04
N SER A 552 -13.95 10.39 8.08
CA SER A 552 -14.82 11.00 9.09
C SER A 552 -15.40 12.36 8.65
N MET A 553 -15.18 12.76 7.40
CA MET A 553 -15.87 13.90 6.79
C MET A 553 -17.40 13.71 6.85
N SER A 554 -18.12 14.81 7.06
CA SER A 554 -19.57 14.87 6.87
C SER A 554 -19.95 14.60 5.42
N THR A 555 -21.22 14.27 5.18
CA THR A 555 -21.74 14.04 3.81
C THR A 555 -21.48 15.23 2.87
N VAL A 556 -21.55 16.46 3.39
CA VAL A 556 -21.29 17.68 2.61
C VAL A 556 -19.80 17.82 2.28
N GLU A 557 -18.92 17.58 3.26
CA GLU A 557 -17.47 17.58 3.05
C GLU A 557 -17.05 16.49 2.05
N LYS A 558 -17.60 15.27 2.16
CA LYS A 558 -17.34 14.17 1.22
C LYS A 558 -17.76 14.49 -0.20
N LYS A 559 -18.93 15.09 -0.40
CA LYS A 559 -19.41 15.50 -1.72
C LYS A 559 -18.44 16.51 -2.36
N ARG A 560 -18.04 17.54 -1.62
CA ARG A 560 -17.07 18.54 -2.08
C ARG A 560 -15.71 17.90 -2.38
N ALA A 561 -15.24 17.01 -1.50
CA ALA A 561 -14.00 16.27 -1.67
C ALA A 561 -14.00 15.45 -2.97
N MET A 562 -15.10 14.74 -3.24
CA MET A 562 -15.26 13.94 -4.46
C MET A 562 -15.30 14.79 -5.74
N GLU A 563 -15.96 15.95 -5.70
CA GLU A 563 -15.98 16.91 -6.81
C GLU A 563 -14.57 17.45 -7.11
N MET A 564 -13.83 17.86 -6.07
CA MET A 564 -12.44 18.31 -6.20
C MET A 564 -11.53 17.20 -6.72
N TRP A 565 -11.62 15.99 -6.14
CA TRP A 565 -10.84 14.83 -6.54
C TRP A 565 -11.13 14.45 -8.00
N SER A 566 -12.38 14.47 -8.46
CA SER A 566 -12.74 14.16 -9.85
C SER A 566 -12.06 15.10 -10.86
N GLN A 567 -11.92 16.38 -10.51
CA GLN A 567 -11.18 17.35 -11.34
C GLN A 567 -9.68 17.06 -11.35
N GLN A 568 -9.10 16.73 -10.19
CA GLN A 568 -7.69 16.35 -10.09
C GLN A 568 -7.42 15.05 -10.87
N TRP A 569 -8.31 14.07 -10.77
CA TRP A 569 -8.24 12.79 -11.49
C TRP A 569 -8.24 13.02 -13.00
N SER A 570 -9.15 13.86 -13.50
CA SER A 570 -9.17 14.20 -14.93
C SER A 570 -7.85 14.83 -15.40
N ARG A 571 -7.27 15.77 -14.62
CA ARG A 571 -5.97 16.39 -14.94
C ARG A 571 -4.82 15.38 -14.91
N PHE A 572 -4.83 14.45 -13.96
CA PHE A 572 -3.88 13.35 -13.92
C PHE A 572 -3.94 12.53 -15.21
N LEU A 573 -5.14 12.15 -15.65
CA LEU A 573 -5.30 11.41 -16.91
C LEU A 573 -4.75 12.19 -18.11
N ASP A 574 -4.99 13.50 -18.19
CA ASP A 574 -4.43 14.33 -19.27
C ASP A 574 -2.90 14.31 -19.25
N LYS A 575 -2.32 14.46 -18.06
CA LYS A 575 -0.86 14.51 -17.88
C LYS A 575 -0.18 13.22 -18.32
N ILE A 576 -0.76 12.06 -17.99
CA ILE A 576 -0.22 10.76 -18.40
C ILE A 576 -0.32 10.56 -19.92
N LEU A 577 -1.42 10.96 -20.54
CA LEU A 577 -1.58 10.84 -22.00
C LEU A 577 -0.63 11.76 -22.76
N VAL A 578 -0.44 13.00 -22.30
CA VAL A 578 0.50 13.95 -22.91
C VAL A 578 1.94 13.45 -22.77
N SER A 579 2.36 13.03 -21.58
CA SER A 579 3.73 12.54 -21.37
C SER A 579 4.04 11.29 -22.19
N HIS A 580 3.07 10.39 -22.32
CA HIS A 580 3.23 9.19 -23.14
C HIS A 580 3.37 9.52 -24.63
N ASN A 581 2.52 10.40 -25.17
CA ASN A 581 2.63 10.81 -26.57
C ASN A 581 3.98 11.47 -26.86
N SER A 582 4.45 12.37 -25.99
CA SER A 582 5.78 12.98 -26.14
C SER A 582 6.91 11.95 -26.13
N SER A 583 6.85 10.94 -25.24
CA SER A 583 7.87 9.87 -25.21
C SER A 583 7.89 9.03 -26.49
N LEU A 584 6.74 8.76 -27.10
CA LEU A 584 6.67 8.05 -28.38
C LEU A 584 7.29 8.88 -29.51
N TYR A 585 7.02 10.20 -29.55
CA TYR A 585 7.66 11.09 -30.53
C TYR A 585 9.19 11.12 -30.36
N GLU A 586 9.71 11.14 -29.14
CA GLU A 586 11.16 11.12 -28.91
C GLU A 586 11.79 9.76 -29.27
N GLU A 587 11.11 8.65 -29.00
CA GLU A 587 11.54 7.32 -29.43
C GLU A 587 11.51 7.17 -30.97
N ASP A 588 10.49 7.69 -31.65
CA ASP A 588 10.38 7.68 -33.12
C ASP A 588 11.46 8.54 -33.79
N VAL A 589 11.77 9.72 -33.21
CA VAL A 589 12.82 10.61 -33.70
C VAL A 589 14.22 10.01 -33.48
N ASN A 590 14.45 9.33 -32.36
CA ASN A 590 15.74 8.70 -32.05
C ASN A 590 15.95 7.34 -32.74
N SER A 591 14.88 6.61 -33.07
CA SER A 591 14.95 5.32 -33.78
C SER A 591 15.01 5.46 -35.30
N GLY A 592 14.90 6.68 -35.85
CA GLY A 592 15.08 6.96 -37.27
C GLY A 592 13.93 6.48 -38.17
N THR A 593 12.80 6.06 -37.60
CA THR A 593 11.60 5.69 -38.36
C THR A 593 10.81 6.94 -38.76
N SER A 594 11.14 7.50 -39.92
CA SER A 594 10.31 8.53 -40.55
C SER A 594 8.98 7.92 -40.98
N VAL A 595 7.87 8.31 -40.33
CA VAL A 595 6.54 8.09 -40.91
C VAL A 595 6.36 9.11 -42.03
N ALA A 596 6.33 8.61 -43.27
CA ALA A 596 5.91 9.37 -44.43
C ALA A 596 4.43 9.77 -44.24
N ILE A 597 4.19 11.04 -43.97
CA ILE A 597 2.85 11.61 -44.06
C ILE A 597 2.54 11.79 -45.54
N ASP A 598 1.76 10.87 -46.11
CA ASP A 598 1.21 11.02 -47.45
C ASP A 598 0.26 12.21 -47.48
N ASN A 599 0.69 13.25 -48.20
CA ASN A 599 -0.07 14.43 -48.54
C ASN A 599 -1.27 14.05 -49.42
N ILE A 600 -2.49 14.16 -48.89
CA ILE A 600 -3.69 14.29 -49.72
C ILE A 600 -3.87 15.78 -50.04
N ASN A 601 -3.53 16.16 -51.26
CA ASN A 601 -3.81 17.47 -51.83
C ASN A 601 -4.65 17.31 -53.11
N SER A 602 -5.92 17.70 -53.05
CA SER A 602 -6.70 18.34 -54.12
C SER A 602 -8.02 18.79 -53.48
N THR A 603 -8.33 20.07 -53.34
CA THR A 603 -8.59 21.01 -54.44
C THR A 603 -8.41 22.46 -54.00
N SER A 604 -7.82 23.25 -54.89
CA SER A 604 -7.59 24.69 -54.77
C SER A 604 -8.72 25.51 -55.37
N SER A 605 -9.15 26.57 -54.67
CA SER A 605 -9.48 27.91 -55.22
C SER A 605 -9.94 28.77 -54.03
N VAL A 606 -9.63 30.05 -53.80
CA VAL A 606 -9.02 31.15 -54.56
C VAL A 606 -8.99 32.36 -53.56
N LEU A 607 -8.09 33.33 -53.77
CA LEU A 607 -7.92 34.66 -53.09
C LEU A 607 -7.15 34.67 -51.75
N SER A 608 -5.86 35.02 -51.68
CA SER A 608 -5.12 36.27 -51.98
C SER A 608 -4.98 37.23 -50.79
N ASN A 609 -3.73 37.33 -50.31
CA ASN A 609 -2.97 38.52 -49.90
C ASN A 609 -3.62 39.57 -48.99
N ASN A 610 -3.01 39.79 -47.81
CA ASN A 610 -2.07 40.91 -47.62
C ASN A 610 -1.47 40.95 -46.21
N ASN A 611 -0.13 41.11 -46.16
CA ASN A 611 0.69 42.03 -45.35
C ASN A 611 0.24 42.45 -43.93
N SER A 612 1.10 42.78 -42.97
CA SER A 612 2.52 42.61 -42.65
C SER A 612 2.77 43.52 -41.44
N SER A 613 3.68 43.10 -40.56
CA SER A 613 4.66 43.94 -39.84
C SER A 613 4.27 44.89 -38.68
N ASN A 614 5.13 44.78 -37.65
CA ASN A 614 5.62 45.72 -36.63
C ASN A 614 4.75 45.92 -35.38
N ALA A 615 5.16 45.55 -34.15
CA ALA A 615 6.44 45.66 -33.41
C ALA A 615 6.81 47.09 -32.98
N HIS A 616 6.68 47.37 -31.67
CA HIS A 616 7.52 48.17 -30.75
C HIS A 616 6.65 48.60 -29.55
N SER A 617 6.84 48.00 -28.36
CA SER A 617 7.74 48.45 -27.28
C SER A 617 7.54 49.90 -26.83
N VAL A 618 7.19 50.11 -25.56
CA VAL A 618 8.00 50.83 -24.55
C VAL A 618 7.23 50.94 -23.21
N SER A 619 8.05 50.85 -22.18
CA SER A 619 7.90 50.86 -20.73
C SER A 619 6.96 51.86 -20.03
N ALA A 620 6.42 51.37 -18.90
CA ALA A 620 6.42 51.92 -17.54
C ALA A 620 6.25 53.43 -17.32
N VAL A 621 5.32 53.81 -16.43
CA VAL A 621 5.56 54.67 -15.26
C VAL A 621 4.44 54.47 -14.24
N SER A 622 4.86 54.38 -12.98
CA SER A 622 4.14 54.42 -11.71
C SER A 622 3.36 55.71 -11.45
N SER A 623 2.26 55.66 -10.70
CA SER A 623 2.08 56.50 -9.49
C SER A 623 0.74 56.26 -8.80
N ASN A 624 0.84 56.07 -7.49
CA ASN A 624 -0.13 56.29 -6.41
C ASN A 624 -1.33 57.21 -6.71
N SER A 625 -2.48 56.86 -6.13
CA SER A 625 -3.14 57.71 -5.12
C SER A 625 -4.28 56.96 -4.42
N GLU A 626 -4.27 57.09 -3.10
CA GLU A 626 -5.33 56.77 -2.15
C GLU A 626 -6.66 57.48 -2.49
N ALA A 627 -7.79 56.91 -2.05
CA ALA A 627 -8.69 57.53 -1.06
C ALA A 627 -10.12 56.96 -1.11
N GLU A 628 -10.58 56.62 0.10
CA GLU A 628 -11.93 56.86 0.66
C GLU A 628 -13.15 56.01 0.23
N ASP A 629 -13.55 55.17 1.19
CA ASP A 629 -14.83 55.19 1.91
C ASP A 629 -16.14 55.34 1.12
N LEU A 630 -17.00 54.31 1.26
CA LEU A 630 -18.44 54.51 1.40
C LEU A 630 -19.09 53.35 2.18
N VAL A 631 -19.46 53.69 3.42
CA VAL A 631 -20.44 53.01 4.26
C VAL A 631 -21.84 53.36 3.75
N VAL A 632 -22.69 52.37 3.43
CA VAL A 632 -24.14 52.46 3.68
C VAL A 632 -24.72 51.07 4.00
N THR A 633 -25.32 51.02 5.17
CA THR A 633 -26.13 49.99 5.83
C THR A 633 -27.53 49.84 5.20
N GLN A 634 -28.08 48.62 5.21
CA GLN A 634 -29.44 48.23 5.68
C GLN A 634 -30.21 47.24 4.76
N ILE A 635 -30.46 46.01 5.23
CA ILE A 635 -31.67 45.41 5.89
C ILE A 635 -32.67 44.78 4.88
N ILE A 636 -33.16 43.60 5.30
CA ILE A 636 -34.45 42.91 5.06
C ILE A 636 -34.35 41.76 4.03
N GLY A 637 -34.57 40.48 4.40
CA GLY A 637 -35.16 39.93 5.63
C GLY A 637 -35.07 38.41 5.71
#